data_AF-A0A832FT68-F1
#
_entry.id   AF-A0A832FT68-F1
#
_cell.length_a   1.000
_cell.length_b   1.000
_cell.length_c   1.000
_cell.angle_alpha   90.00
_cell.angle_beta   90.00
_cell.angle_gamma   90.00
#
_symmetry.space_group_name_H-M   'P 1'
#
loop_
_entity.id
_entity.type
_entity.pdbx_description
1 polymer ?
#
loop_
_entity_poly.entity_id
_entity_poly.type
_entity_poly.pdbx_seq_one_letter_code
_entity_poly.pdbx_strand_id
1 'polypeptide(L)'
;AFISVSAKAWAQNETARLPRMYFDLKREKKMADKGESAWTPNVSHILALAEALAYIKQLGMAKLVENAQWLARATRAAAVELGLELFAPGSPSSSVTAIKAPAGMDSGEIVKGFRTQFGSIIANGQGTMKGKIFRIAHLGYFDFADLFAVIAELELILHQKGLPVTLGKGVAAVQRTYLEAQSGK
;
A
#
# COMPACT_ATOMS: atom_id res chain seq x y z
N ALA A 1 -10.00 -13.58 -6.04
CA ALA A 1 -10.40 -13.31 -7.44
C ALA A 1 -9.98 -11.89 -7.79
N PHE A 2 -9.38 -11.66 -8.96
CA PHE A 2 -8.99 -10.31 -9.42
C PHE A 2 -10.14 -9.57 -10.13
N ILE A 3 -11.12 -10.31 -10.63
CA ILE A 3 -12.43 -9.83 -11.04
C ILE A 3 -13.46 -10.73 -10.35
N SER A 4 -14.43 -10.13 -9.66
CA SER A 4 -15.58 -10.83 -9.10
C SER A 4 -16.85 -10.21 -9.67
N VAL A 5 -17.77 -11.04 -10.16
CA VAL A 5 -18.96 -10.60 -10.90
C VAL A 5 -20.19 -11.11 -10.16
N SER A 6 -21.03 -10.18 -9.70
CA SER A 6 -22.28 -10.52 -9.03
C SER A 6 -23.31 -11.09 -10.02
N ALA A 7 -24.33 -11.79 -9.52
CA ALA A 7 -25.44 -12.29 -10.35
C ALA A 7 -26.10 -11.17 -11.18
N LYS A 8 -26.28 -9.98 -10.59
CA LYS A 8 -26.80 -8.80 -11.28
C LYS A 8 -25.92 -8.36 -12.44
N ALA A 9 -24.60 -8.36 -12.26
CA ALA A 9 -23.65 -7.98 -13.31
C ALA A 9 -23.60 -9.03 -14.44
N TRP A 10 -23.73 -10.32 -14.13
CA TRP A 10 -23.86 -11.37 -15.14
C TRP A 10 -25.12 -11.22 -16.00
N ALA A 11 -26.25 -10.85 -15.39
CA ALA A 11 -27.47 -10.58 -16.14
C ALA A 11 -27.30 -9.40 -17.14
N GLN A 12 -26.57 -8.35 -16.75
CA GLN A 12 -26.25 -7.22 -17.64
C GLN A 12 -25.28 -7.60 -18.77
N ASN A 13 -24.37 -8.54 -18.52
CA ASN A 13 -23.40 -9.01 -19.51
C ASN A 13 -24.08 -9.65 -20.74
N GLU A 14 -25.27 -10.24 -20.58
CA GLU A 14 -26.05 -10.84 -21.67
C GLU A 14 -26.53 -9.80 -22.70
N THR A 15 -26.78 -8.56 -22.26
CA THR A 15 -27.25 -7.46 -23.12
C THR A 15 -26.18 -6.42 -23.44
N ALA A 16 -24.97 -6.56 -22.89
CA ALA A 16 -23.88 -5.60 -23.07
C ALA A 16 -23.36 -5.58 -24.51
N ARG A 17 -23.35 -4.40 -25.15
CA ARG A 17 -23.02 -4.22 -26.57
C ARG A 17 -21.60 -3.72 -26.85
N LEU A 18 -20.81 -3.43 -25.81
CA LEU A 18 -19.41 -3.02 -25.99
C LEU A 18 -18.63 -4.15 -26.68
N PRO A 19 -17.90 -3.85 -27.77
CA PRO A 19 -17.03 -4.83 -28.41
C PRO A 19 -16.00 -5.34 -27.41
N ARG A 20 -15.87 -6.67 -27.34
CA ARG A 20 -14.94 -7.35 -26.43
C ARG A 20 -14.42 -8.62 -27.07
N MET A 21 -13.14 -8.90 -26.81
CA MET A 21 -12.48 -10.15 -27.21
C MET A 21 -11.76 -10.72 -26.00
N TYR A 22 -10.59 -10.16 -25.63
CA TYR A 22 -9.77 -10.68 -24.55
C TYR A 22 -10.49 -10.65 -23.19
N PHE A 23 -11.15 -9.53 -22.87
CA PHE A 23 -11.96 -9.36 -21.66
C PHE A 23 -13.43 -9.79 -21.84
N ASP A 24 -13.71 -10.76 -22.72
CA ASP A 24 -15.03 -11.38 -22.76
C ASP A 24 -15.23 -12.34 -21.58
N LEU A 25 -15.78 -11.82 -20.50
CA LEU A 25 -16.01 -12.56 -19.26
C LEU A 25 -16.96 -13.76 -19.46
N LYS A 26 -17.85 -13.74 -20.47
CA LYS A 26 -18.72 -14.90 -20.77
C LYS A 26 -17.90 -16.07 -21.31
N ARG A 27 -16.97 -15.77 -22.22
CA ARG A 27 -16.04 -16.76 -22.78
C ARG A 27 -15.12 -17.30 -21.69
N GLU A 28 -14.59 -16.41 -20.84
CA GLU A 28 -13.73 -16.82 -19.72
C GLU A 28 -14.48 -17.71 -18.73
N LYS A 29 -15.69 -17.31 -18.31
CA LYS A 29 -16.51 -18.12 -17.39
C LYS A 29 -16.80 -19.51 -17.96
N LYS A 30 -17.16 -19.59 -19.26
CA LYS A 30 -17.45 -20.88 -19.92
C LYS A 30 -16.28 -21.86 -19.86
N MET A 31 -15.04 -21.37 -19.92
CA MET A 31 -13.85 -22.21 -19.79
C MET A 31 -13.47 -22.45 -18.33
N ALA A 32 -13.60 -21.43 -17.47
CA ALA A 32 -13.33 -21.53 -16.03
C ALA A 32 -14.22 -22.57 -15.34
N ASP A 33 -15.48 -22.70 -15.76
CA ASP A 33 -16.41 -23.74 -15.27
C ASP A 33 -15.90 -25.17 -15.58
N LYS A 34 -14.97 -25.33 -16.52
CA LYS A 34 -14.29 -26.59 -16.87
C LYS A 34 -12.90 -26.73 -16.25
N GLY A 35 -12.43 -25.73 -15.49
CA GLY A 35 -11.07 -25.69 -14.97
C GLY A 35 -10.01 -25.19 -15.98
N GLU A 36 -10.43 -24.56 -17.08
CA GLU A 36 -9.55 -23.99 -18.10
C GLU A 36 -9.69 -22.46 -18.17
N SER A 37 -8.82 -21.79 -18.93
CA SER A 37 -8.96 -20.36 -19.30
C SER A 37 -9.28 -20.22 -20.79
N ALA A 38 -9.93 -19.12 -21.19
CA ALA A 38 -10.26 -18.91 -22.61
C ALA A 38 -9.03 -18.67 -23.50
N TRP A 39 -7.91 -18.34 -22.88
CA TRP A 39 -6.62 -18.03 -23.50
C TRP A 39 -5.51 -18.72 -22.72
N THR A 40 -4.34 -18.94 -23.33
CA THR A 40 -3.17 -19.48 -22.63
C THR A 40 -2.81 -18.62 -21.41
N PRO A 41 -2.86 -19.16 -20.18
CA PRO A 41 -2.57 -18.38 -19.00
C PRO A 41 -1.07 -18.32 -18.72
N ASN A 42 -0.65 -17.36 -17.90
CA ASN A 42 0.68 -17.38 -17.30
C ASN A 42 0.69 -18.39 -16.15
N VAL A 43 1.18 -19.60 -16.42
CA VAL A 43 1.23 -20.70 -15.45
C VAL A 43 2.00 -20.30 -14.19
N SER A 44 3.13 -19.60 -14.33
CA SER A 44 3.94 -19.16 -13.19
C SER A 44 3.16 -18.22 -12.25
N HIS A 45 2.36 -17.31 -12.78
CA HIS A 45 1.51 -16.43 -11.96
C HIS A 45 0.36 -17.19 -11.27
N ILE A 46 -0.19 -18.23 -11.88
CA ILE A 46 -1.20 -19.07 -11.24
C ILE A 46 -0.60 -19.80 -10.03
N LEU A 47 0.60 -20.37 -10.19
CA LEU A 47 1.31 -21.03 -9.10
C LEU A 47 1.69 -20.05 -7.99
N ALA A 48 2.23 -18.88 -8.34
CA ALA A 48 2.55 -17.84 -7.36
C ALA A 48 1.31 -17.34 -6.60
N LEU A 49 0.16 -17.22 -7.28
CA LEU A 49 -1.10 -16.88 -6.63
C LEU A 49 -1.56 -17.97 -5.66
N ALA A 50 -1.39 -19.25 -6.01
CA ALA A 50 -1.73 -20.36 -5.12
C ALA A 50 -0.94 -20.28 -3.80
N GLU A 51 0.37 -20.05 -3.88
CA GLU A 51 1.23 -19.88 -2.70
C GLU A 51 0.87 -18.63 -1.88
N ALA A 52 0.63 -17.50 -2.55
CA ALA A 52 0.19 -16.28 -1.87
C ALA A 52 -1.15 -16.49 -1.13
N LEU A 53 -2.09 -17.22 -1.73
CA LEU A 53 -3.36 -17.56 -1.09
C LEU A 53 -3.18 -18.55 0.07
N ALA A 54 -2.24 -19.50 -0.02
CA ALA A 54 -1.91 -20.41 1.07
C ALA A 54 -1.37 -19.64 2.28
N TYR A 55 -0.44 -18.71 2.06
CA TYR A 55 0.07 -17.81 3.10
C TYR A 55 -1.03 -16.95 3.73
N ILE A 56 -1.90 -16.34 2.91
CA ILE A 56 -3.04 -15.54 3.39
C ILE A 56 -3.99 -16.37 4.26
N LYS A 57 -4.25 -17.64 3.88
CA LYS A 57 -5.10 -18.54 4.66
C LYS A 57 -4.45 -18.96 5.98
N GLN A 58 -3.13 -19.21 5.98
CA GLN A 58 -2.38 -19.55 7.18
C GLN A 58 -2.41 -18.41 8.21
N LEU A 59 -2.22 -17.17 7.76
CA LEU A 59 -2.25 -16.01 8.65
C LEU A 59 -3.68 -15.64 9.06
N GLY A 60 -4.60 -15.67 8.09
CA GLY A 60 -5.98 -15.21 8.20
C GLY A 60 -6.15 -13.77 7.70
N MET A 61 -7.19 -13.55 6.89
CA MET A 61 -7.46 -12.24 6.27
C MET A 61 -7.67 -11.12 7.30
N ALA A 62 -8.31 -11.42 8.44
CA ALA A 62 -8.52 -10.44 9.51
C ALA A 62 -7.19 -9.90 10.05
N LYS A 63 -6.19 -10.76 10.25
CA LYS A 63 -4.87 -10.35 10.74
C LYS A 63 -4.11 -9.49 9.72
N LEU A 64 -4.26 -9.76 8.42
CA LEU A 64 -3.66 -8.92 7.38
C LEU A 64 -4.26 -7.52 7.36
N VAL A 65 -5.59 -7.43 7.47
CA VAL A 65 -6.31 -6.15 7.52
C VAL A 65 -5.94 -5.38 8.79
N GLU A 66 -5.91 -6.06 9.93
CA GLU A 66 -5.50 -5.49 11.21
C GLU A 66 -4.06 -4.96 11.16
N ASN A 67 -3.11 -5.75 10.62
CA ASN A 67 -1.73 -5.30 10.43
C ASN A 67 -1.66 -4.01 9.59
N ALA A 68 -2.33 -3.96 8.44
CA ALA A 68 -2.38 -2.76 7.61
C ALA A 68 -2.97 -1.55 8.35
N GLN A 69 -4.03 -1.73 9.14
CA GLN A 69 -4.63 -0.67 9.95
C GLN A 69 -3.65 -0.13 11.00
N TRP A 70 -2.93 -1.01 11.70
CA TRP A 70 -1.92 -0.64 12.69
C TRP A 70 -0.73 0.09 12.09
N LEU A 71 -0.18 -0.42 10.99
CA LEU A 71 0.92 0.23 10.27
C LEU A 71 0.53 1.60 9.74
N ALA A 72 -0.70 1.74 9.24
CA ALA A 72 -1.22 3.02 8.78
C ALA A 72 -1.36 4.02 9.94
N ARG A 73 -1.84 3.58 11.10
CA ARG A 73 -1.90 4.40 12.32
C ARG A 73 -0.51 4.84 12.76
N ALA A 74 0.44 3.91 12.81
CA ALA A 74 1.82 4.17 13.21
C ALA A 74 2.53 5.15 12.24
N THR A 75 2.35 4.97 10.93
CA THR A 75 2.92 5.86 9.92
C THR A 75 2.38 7.28 10.06
N ARG A 76 1.07 7.44 10.29
CA ARG A 76 0.46 8.75 10.51
C ARG A 76 0.94 9.40 11.80
N ALA A 77 1.04 8.63 12.89
CA ALA A 77 1.56 9.11 14.16
C ALA A 77 3.01 9.61 14.02
N ALA A 78 3.88 8.82 13.36
CA ALA A 78 5.25 9.22 13.07
C ALA A 78 5.32 10.48 12.21
N ALA A 79 4.52 10.58 11.15
CA ALA A 79 4.51 11.77 10.29
C ALA A 79 4.16 13.04 11.08
N VAL A 80 3.12 12.98 11.93
CA VAL A 80 2.71 14.11 12.78
C VAL A 80 3.78 14.45 13.82
N GLU A 81 4.38 13.45 14.45
CA GLU A 81 5.48 13.63 15.42
C GLU A 81 6.71 14.30 14.79
N LEU A 82 6.98 14.02 13.52
CA LEU A 82 8.04 14.66 12.74
C LEU A 82 7.66 16.05 12.20
N GLY A 83 6.50 16.58 12.57
CA GLY A 83 6.02 17.90 12.16
C GLY A 83 5.53 17.96 10.71
N LEU A 84 5.24 16.81 10.09
CA LEU A 84 4.72 16.74 8.72
C LEU A 84 3.20 16.78 8.69
N GLU A 85 2.65 17.33 7.61
CA GLU A 85 1.21 17.38 7.40
C GLU A 85 0.70 16.18 6.59
N LEU A 86 -0.35 15.53 7.07
CA LEU A 86 -1.07 14.51 6.32
C LEU A 86 -1.86 15.15 5.17
N PHE A 87 -1.90 14.47 4.02
CA PHE A 87 -2.65 14.96 2.86
C PHE A 87 -4.18 14.84 3.04
N ALA A 88 -4.65 13.72 3.61
CA ALA A 88 -6.08 13.41 3.77
C ALA A 88 -6.44 13.02 5.22
N PRO A 89 -6.29 13.91 6.21
CA PRO A 89 -6.48 13.59 7.62
C PRO A 89 -7.92 13.16 7.96
N GLY A 90 -8.93 13.68 7.25
CA GLY A 90 -10.34 13.34 7.48
C GLY A 90 -10.83 12.06 6.79
N SER A 91 -10.03 11.46 5.91
CA SER A 91 -10.38 10.22 5.20
C SER A 91 -9.12 9.40 4.89
N PRO A 92 -8.44 8.88 5.93
CA PRO A 92 -7.18 8.17 5.74
C PRO A 92 -7.38 6.78 5.12
N SER A 93 -6.37 6.31 4.39
CA SER A 93 -6.29 4.93 3.92
C SER A 93 -5.50 4.05 4.89
N SER A 94 -5.87 2.78 4.98
CA SER A 94 -5.10 1.74 5.70
C SER A 94 -4.00 1.09 4.86
N SER A 95 -3.93 1.36 3.55
CA SER A 95 -2.93 0.75 2.66
C SER A 95 -1.76 1.67 2.33
N VAL A 96 -1.97 2.99 2.43
CA VAL A 96 -0.96 4.00 2.09
C VAL A 96 -1.20 5.27 2.88
N THR A 97 -0.14 5.90 3.35
CA THR A 97 -0.19 7.25 3.94
C THR A 97 0.41 8.24 2.97
N ALA A 98 -0.41 9.20 2.52
CA ALA A 98 0.04 10.34 1.74
C ALA A 98 0.37 11.52 2.67
N ILE A 99 1.59 12.07 2.52
CA ILE A 99 2.14 13.13 3.36
C ILE A 99 2.53 14.29 2.46
N LYS A 100 2.21 15.53 2.86
CA LYS A 100 2.59 16.73 2.11
C LYS A 100 4.09 16.93 2.17
N ALA A 101 4.67 17.42 1.09
CA ALA A 101 6.03 17.92 1.11
C ALA A 101 6.11 19.10 2.09
N PRO A 102 7.20 19.22 2.86
CA PRO A 102 7.47 20.42 3.66
C PRO A 102 7.45 21.69 2.79
N ALA A 103 7.09 22.82 3.39
CA ALA A 103 6.96 24.09 2.67
C ALA A 103 8.26 24.43 1.92
N GLY A 104 8.15 24.73 0.63
CA GLY A 104 9.28 25.07 -0.24
C GLY A 104 10.12 23.88 -0.73
N MET A 105 9.76 22.64 -0.41
CA MET A 105 10.49 21.43 -0.83
C MET A 105 9.72 20.63 -1.87
N ASP A 106 10.41 20.08 -2.88
CA ASP A 106 9.83 19.08 -3.79
C ASP A 106 9.90 17.69 -3.14
N SER A 107 8.76 17.00 -3.03
CA SER A 107 8.71 15.64 -2.45
C SER A 107 9.55 14.61 -3.20
N GLY A 108 9.92 14.87 -4.46
CA GLY A 108 10.84 14.06 -5.24
C GLY A 108 12.25 14.03 -4.66
N GLU A 109 12.66 15.03 -3.89
CA GLU A 109 13.92 15.01 -3.16
C GLU A 109 13.91 13.98 -2.02
N ILE A 110 12.78 13.86 -1.32
CA ILE A 110 12.57 12.85 -0.28
C ILE A 110 12.58 11.45 -0.92
N VAL A 111 11.80 11.26 -1.99
CA VAL A 111 11.74 9.99 -2.73
C VAL A 111 13.11 9.58 -3.27
N LYS A 112 13.90 10.55 -3.78
CA LYS A 112 15.28 10.30 -4.21
C LYS A 112 16.14 9.88 -3.03
N GLY A 113 16.03 10.55 -1.89
CA GLY A 113 16.75 10.23 -0.65
C GLY A 113 16.57 8.77 -0.25
N PHE A 114 15.32 8.29 -0.16
CA PHE A 114 14.99 6.89 0.12
C PHE A 114 15.71 5.95 -0.85
N ARG A 115 15.55 6.18 -2.15
CA ARG A 115 16.12 5.30 -3.17
C ARG A 115 17.64 5.29 -3.18
N THR A 116 18.29 6.45 -3.10
CA THR A 116 19.74 6.55 -3.29
C THR A 116 20.56 6.26 -2.04
N GLN A 117 20.00 6.47 -0.85
CA GLN A 117 20.73 6.24 0.41
C GLN A 117 20.45 4.86 1.00
N PHE A 118 19.22 4.35 0.86
CA PHE A 118 18.78 3.14 1.55
C PHE A 118 18.29 2.03 0.62
N GLY A 119 18.12 2.31 -0.68
CA GLY A 119 17.51 1.37 -1.62
C GLY A 119 15.99 1.22 -1.45
N SER A 120 15.41 1.92 -0.49
CA SER A 120 13.98 1.92 -0.21
C SER A 120 13.17 2.64 -1.28
N ILE A 121 12.03 2.07 -1.63
CA ILE A 121 11.16 2.59 -2.70
C ILE A 121 9.86 3.12 -2.10
N ILE A 122 9.70 4.44 -2.16
CA ILE A 122 8.43 5.12 -1.89
C ILE A 122 7.96 5.87 -3.15
N ALA A 123 6.71 6.32 -3.16
CA ALA A 123 6.14 6.96 -4.33
C ALA A 123 5.98 8.48 -4.16
N ASN A 124 6.25 9.23 -5.23
CA ASN A 124 5.87 10.64 -5.31
C ASN A 124 4.35 10.77 -5.57
N GLY A 125 3.81 11.98 -5.45
CA GLY A 125 2.53 12.36 -6.02
C GLY A 125 2.51 12.22 -7.54
N GLN A 126 1.31 12.10 -8.09
CA GLN A 126 1.06 11.93 -9.52
C GLN A 126 0.22 13.10 -10.06
N GLY A 127 0.33 13.38 -11.36
CA GLY A 127 -0.39 14.48 -12.00
C GLY A 127 -0.17 15.81 -11.29
N THR A 128 -1.26 16.49 -10.92
CA THR A 128 -1.25 17.79 -10.24
C THR A 128 -0.67 17.77 -8.82
N MET A 129 -0.43 16.57 -8.26
CA MET A 129 0.15 16.36 -6.94
C MET A 129 1.66 16.03 -6.98
N LYS A 130 2.26 15.90 -8.16
CA LYS A 130 3.71 15.66 -8.30
C LYS A 130 4.50 16.78 -7.60
N GLY A 131 5.48 16.41 -6.78
CA GLY A 131 6.31 17.34 -6.00
C GLY A 131 5.64 17.89 -4.75
N LYS A 132 4.31 17.73 -4.59
CA LYS A 132 3.54 18.27 -3.45
C LYS A 132 3.29 17.27 -2.34
N ILE A 133 3.32 15.97 -2.66
CA ILE A 133 3.14 14.88 -1.70
C ILE A 133 4.12 13.75 -1.98
N PHE A 134 4.41 12.96 -0.96
CA PHE A 134 4.97 11.62 -1.10
C PHE A 134 4.07 10.61 -0.39
N ARG A 135 4.23 9.32 -0.72
CA ARG A 135 3.35 8.24 -0.30
C ARG A 135 4.18 7.08 0.22
N ILE A 136 3.92 6.69 1.46
CA ILE A 136 4.49 5.50 2.09
C ILE A 136 3.41 4.42 2.08
N ALA A 137 3.64 3.37 1.29
CA ALA A 137 2.79 2.18 1.24
C ALA A 137 3.18 1.23 2.38
N HIS A 138 2.19 0.65 3.05
CA HIS A 138 2.38 -0.20 4.23
C HIS A 138 1.37 -1.36 4.23
N LEU A 139 1.28 -2.04 3.08
CA LEU A 139 0.38 -3.16 2.84
C LEU A 139 1.13 -4.36 2.24
N GLY A 140 0.53 -5.54 2.35
CA GLY A 140 1.06 -6.77 1.77
C GLY A 140 2.05 -7.44 2.70
N TYR A 141 3.16 -7.94 2.14
CA TYR A 141 4.26 -8.52 2.91
C TYR A 141 5.13 -7.38 3.48
N PHE A 142 4.59 -6.71 4.49
CA PHE A 142 5.17 -5.55 5.14
C PHE A 142 4.71 -5.51 6.60
N ASP A 143 5.63 -5.28 7.53
CA ASP A 143 5.33 -5.30 8.96
C ASP A 143 5.93 -4.11 9.74
N PHE A 144 5.88 -4.18 11.07
CA PHE A 144 6.39 -3.13 11.93
C PHE A 144 7.92 -2.97 11.85
N ALA A 145 8.66 -4.06 11.61
CA ALA A 145 10.10 -4.00 11.45
C ALA A 145 10.48 -3.19 10.20
N ASP A 146 9.78 -3.45 9.09
CA ASP A 146 9.91 -2.64 7.88
C ASP A 146 9.57 -1.17 8.16
N LEU A 147 8.49 -0.92 8.91
CA LEU A 147 8.06 0.44 9.23
C LEU A 147 9.07 1.19 10.12
N PHE A 148 9.73 0.51 11.07
CA PHE A 148 10.79 1.12 11.87
C PHE A 148 11.91 1.64 10.97
N ALA A 149 12.35 0.82 10.00
CA ALA A 149 13.38 1.22 9.04
C ALA A 149 12.94 2.41 8.20
N VAL A 150 11.76 2.34 7.57
CA VAL A 150 11.24 3.42 6.71
C VAL A 150 11.10 4.76 7.44
N ILE A 151 10.71 4.76 8.71
CA ILE A 151 10.60 6.00 9.49
C ILE A 151 11.97 6.52 9.94
N ALA A 152 12.90 5.64 10.31
CA ALA A 152 14.28 6.06 10.60
C ALA A 152 14.96 6.69 9.37
N GLU A 153 14.76 6.09 8.19
CA GLU A 153 15.21 6.63 6.90
C GLU A 153 14.61 8.00 6.62
N LEU A 154 13.30 8.17 6.86
CA LEU A 154 12.62 9.45 6.71
C LEU A 154 13.25 10.53 7.60
N GLU A 155 13.49 10.23 8.87
CA GLU A 155 14.13 11.15 9.82
C GLU A 155 15.50 11.62 9.32
N LEU A 156 16.35 10.69 8.87
CA LEU A 156 17.67 11.00 8.33
C LEU A 156 17.58 11.90 7.09
N ILE A 157 16.66 11.59 6.17
CA ILE A 157 16.46 12.37 4.94
C ILE A 157 16.00 13.79 5.28
N LEU A 158 14.99 13.95 6.15
CA LEU A 158 14.49 15.26 6.55
C LEU A 158 15.57 16.07 7.28
N HIS A 159 16.35 15.43 8.15
CA HIS A 159 17.45 16.06 8.87
C HIS A 159 18.52 16.60 7.93
N GLN A 160 18.98 15.78 6.97
CA GLN A 160 19.96 16.20 5.96
C GLN A 160 19.45 17.33 5.05
N LYS A 161 18.12 17.43 4.88
CA LYS A 161 17.47 18.51 4.14
C LYS A 161 17.26 19.79 4.98
N GLY A 162 17.80 19.83 6.20
CA GLY A 162 17.78 21.00 7.07
C GLY A 162 16.45 21.21 7.79
N LEU A 163 15.57 20.21 7.81
CA LEU A 163 14.33 20.29 8.59
C LEU A 163 14.61 20.03 10.07
N PRO A 164 13.91 20.71 10.99
CA PRO A 164 14.15 20.61 12.43
C PRO A 164 13.55 19.33 13.04
N VAL A 165 13.94 18.18 12.50
CA VAL A 165 13.52 16.86 13.00
C VAL A 165 14.46 16.40 14.12
N THR A 166 13.88 15.88 15.20
CA THR A 166 14.65 15.18 16.25
C THR A 166 14.70 13.69 15.90
N LEU A 167 15.90 13.17 15.65
CA LEU A 167 16.09 11.76 15.34
C LEU A 167 15.56 10.86 16.47
N GLY A 168 14.96 9.74 16.10
CA GLY A 168 14.35 8.75 16.98
C GLY A 168 12.90 9.06 17.38
N LYS A 169 12.39 10.29 17.21
CA LYS A 169 11.02 10.63 17.66
C LYS A 169 9.93 9.94 16.84
N GLY A 170 10.05 9.94 15.52
CA GLY A 170 9.14 9.25 14.62
C GLY A 170 9.20 7.74 14.86
N VAL A 171 10.39 7.16 15.00
CA VAL A 171 10.55 5.73 15.32
C VAL A 171 9.89 5.39 16.66
N ALA A 172 10.09 6.22 17.69
CA ALA A 172 9.43 6.05 18.98
C ALA A 172 7.90 6.12 18.87
N ALA A 173 7.35 6.94 17.97
CA ALA A 173 5.91 6.97 17.72
C ALA A 173 5.39 5.65 17.11
N VAL A 174 6.16 5.04 16.20
CA VAL A 174 5.84 3.70 15.68
C VAL A 174 5.90 2.66 16.80
N GLN A 175 6.94 2.69 17.64
CA GLN A 175 7.09 1.76 18.78
C GLN A 175 5.94 1.85 19.78
N ARG A 176 5.48 3.06 20.13
CA ARG A 176 4.29 3.24 20.98
C ARG A 176 3.07 2.56 20.36
N THR A 177 2.85 2.78 19.06
CA THR A 177 1.72 2.16 18.35
C THR A 177 1.84 0.63 18.29
N TYR A 178 3.06 0.09 18.15
CA TYR A 178 3.31 -1.34 18.22
C TYR A 178 2.95 -1.94 19.59
N LEU A 179 3.36 -1.28 20.68
CA LEU A 179 3.04 -1.73 22.04
C LEU A 179 1.53 -1.73 22.30
N GLU A 180 0.81 -0.71 21.82
CA GLU A 180 -0.66 -0.68 21.86
C GLU A 180 -1.27 -1.86 21.09
N ALA A 181 -0.74 -2.17 19.89
CA ALA A 181 -1.22 -3.29 19.08
C ALA A 181 -1.01 -4.67 19.74
N GLN A 182 0.04 -4.83 20.55
CA GLN A 182 0.25 -6.06 21.32
C GLN A 182 -0.60 -6.14 22.58
N SER A 183 -0.88 -4.99 23.21
CA SER A 183 -1.67 -4.93 24.46
C SER A 183 -3.18 -5.06 24.24
N GLY A 184 -3.65 -4.86 23.01
CA GLY A 184 -5.05 -5.04 22.61
C GLY A 184 -5.43 -6.47 22.17
N LYS A 185 -4.51 -7.43 22.26
CA LYS A 185 -4.76 -8.86 22.11
C LYS A 185 -4.99 -9.51 23.47
#